data_AF-D2A0X8-F1
#
_entry.id   AF-D2A0X8-F1
#
_cell.length_a   1.000
_cell.length_b   1.000
_cell.length_c   1.000
_cell.angle_alpha   90.00
_cell.angle_beta   90.00
_cell.angle_gamma   90.00
#
_symmetry.space_group_name_H-M   'P 1'
#
loop_
_entity.id
_entity.type
_entity.pdbx_description
1 polymer ?
#
loop_
_entity_poly.entity_id
_entity_poly.type
_entity_poly.pdbx_seq_one_letter_code
_entity_poly.pdbx_strand_id
1 'polypeptide(L)'
;MVSSSVSCQTLKTRVRKKHRRSFKSNLNRRSRRKSSLLRYYSTIRFKPKADALCAGITVVDIIGMEWTPVSSPATEVAEWHKQEQVAYWKSRALSLEYENQMLIRHLRNVYAKQTEDYANYVKEQGQIEDAPVEAETGPVGRKRREEMDKLYGKKASKIMGMETAVQLNYDLHLEDAGKLAHWPHTPLNLRFDA
;
A
#
# COMPACT_ATOMS: atom_id res chain seq x y z
N MET A 1 65.90 41.75 -31.73
CA MET A 1 64.68 42.16 -31.00
C MET A 1 63.52 42.23 -31.98
N VAL A 2 62.57 41.29 -31.97
CA VAL A 2 61.11 41.46 -32.20
C VAL A 2 60.52 40.05 -32.05
N SER A 3 59.54 39.87 -31.15
CA SER A 3 58.33 39.05 -31.36
C SER A 3 57.81 38.43 -30.07
N SER A 4 56.89 39.11 -29.38
CA SER A 4 56.02 38.47 -28.39
C SER A 4 54.59 39.04 -28.33
N SER A 5 54.23 40.00 -29.20
CA SER A 5 52.93 40.68 -29.14
C SER A 5 51.78 39.97 -29.90
N VAL A 6 52.07 39.00 -30.78
CA VAL A 6 51.07 38.40 -31.68
C VAL A 6 50.19 37.33 -31.00
N SER A 7 50.69 36.69 -29.94
CA SER A 7 49.99 35.58 -29.26
C SER A 7 48.76 36.02 -28.44
N CYS A 8 48.80 37.22 -27.85
CA CYS A 8 47.76 37.65 -26.91
C CYS A 8 46.49 38.18 -27.60
N GLN A 9 46.59 38.70 -28.83
CA GLN A 9 45.43 39.24 -29.58
C GLN A 9 44.57 38.14 -30.23
N THR A 10 45.19 37.07 -30.72
CA THR A 10 44.48 35.94 -31.36
C THR A 10 43.66 35.13 -30.35
N LEU A 11 44.15 35.00 -29.11
CA LEU A 11 43.41 34.40 -28.00
C LEU A 11 42.19 35.24 -27.61
N LYS A 12 42.32 36.56 -27.49
CA LYS A 12 41.20 37.48 -27.17
C LYS A 12 40.10 37.44 -28.23
N THR A 13 40.45 37.37 -29.52
CA THR A 13 39.45 37.26 -30.60
C THR A 13 38.76 35.88 -30.63
N ARG A 14 39.47 34.79 -30.33
CA ARG A 14 38.87 33.45 -30.17
C ARG A 14 37.91 33.38 -28.98
N VAL A 15 38.27 33.94 -27.84
CA VAL A 15 37.39 34.02 -26.65
C VAL A 15 36.11 34.83 -26.95
N ARG A 16 36.24 36.00 -27.60
CA ARG A 16 35.10 36.82 -28.05
C ARG A 16 34.19 36.06 -29.03
N LYS A 17 34.75 35.33 -29.99
CA LYS A 17 33.98 34.50 -30.94
C LYS A 17 33.24 33.36 -30.21
N LYS A 18 33.88 32.70 -29.24
CA LYS A 18 33.24 31.64 -28.41
C LYS A 18 32.09 32.20 -27.57
N HIS A 19 32.28 33.36 -26.94
CA HIS A 19 31.24 34.01 -26.14
C HIS A 19 30.04 34.45 -26.98
N ARG A 20 30.28 34.96 -28.20
CA ARG A 20 29.21 35.33 -29.15
C ARG A 20 28.44 34.09 -29.65
N ARG A 21 29.12 32.98 -29.90
CA ARG A 21 28.48 31.69 -30.25
C ARG A 21 27.64 31.14 -29.10
N SER A 22 28.15 31.20 -27.87
CA SER A 22 27.42 30.79 -26.65
C SER A 22 26.17 31.65 -26.42
N PHE A 23 26.29 32.97 -26.56
CA PHE A 23 25.16 33.90 -26.44
C PHE A 23 24.07 33.63 -27.48
N LYS A 24 24.45 33.41 -28.75
CA LYS A 24 23.50 33.08 -29.83
C LYS A 24 22.83 31.71 -29.60
N SER A 25 23.56 30.73 -29.10
CA SER A 25 23.01 29.42 -28.71
C SER A 25 22.00 29.54 -27.56
N ASN A 26 22.31 30.34 -26.54
CA ASN A 26 21.41 30.61 -25.42
C ASN A 26 20.14 31.39 -25.85
N LEU A 27 20.28 32.36 -26.75
CA LEU A 27 19.13 33.08 -27.32
C LEU A 27 18.19 32.12 -28.07
N ASN A 28 18.76 31.22 -28.87
CA ASN A 28 17.99 30.19 -29.58
C ASN A 28 17.33 29.19 -28.62
N ARG A 29 18.01 28.77 -27.55
CA ARG A 29 17.41 27.93 -26.49
C ARG A 29 16.24 28.64 -25.80
N ARG A 30 16.40 29.93 -25.46
CA ARG A 30 15.35 30.73 -24.83
C ARG A 30 14.15 30.94 -25.75
N SER A 31 14.40 31.20 -27.04
CA SER A 31 13.36 31.28 -28.07
C SER A 31 12.58 29.97 -28.21
N ARG A 32 13.28 28.82 -28.28
CA ARG A 32 12.64 27.50 -28.33
C ARG A 32 11.77 27.22 -27.10
N ARG A 33 12.24 27.56 -25.89
CA ARG A 33 11.45 27.44 -24.65
C ARG A 33 10.21 28.34 -24.67
N LYS A 34 10.32 29.56 -25.19
CA LYS A 34 9.18 30.47 -25.32
C LYS A 34 8.15 29.91 -26.32
N SER A 35 8.60 29.40 -27.46
CA SER A 35 7.72 28.78 -28.46
C SER A 35 7.09 27.48 -27.97
N SER A 36 7.81 26.65 -27.20
CA SER A 36 7.23 25.43 -26.61
C SER A 36 6.21 25.76 -25.52
N LEU A 37 6.47 26.79 -24.71
CA LEU A 37 5.55 27.28 -23.69
C LEU A 37 4.27 27.85 -24.33
N LEU A 38 4.41 28.62 -25.41
CA LEU A 38 3.26 29.11 -26.18
C LEU A 38 2.45 27.96 -26.80
N ARG A 39 3.10 26.89 -27.27
CA ARG A 39 2.39 25.68 -27.75
C ARG A 39 1.63 24.98 -26.62
N TYR A 40 2.27 24.82 -25.46
CA TYR A 40 1.65 24.24 -24.26
C TYR A 40 0.41 25.05 -23.82
N TYR A 41 0.53 26.38 -23.78
CA TYR A 41 -0.62 27.23 -23.47
C TYR A 41 -1.65 27.29 -24.59
N SER A 42 -1.29 27.13 -25.86
CA SER A 42 -2.27 27.02 -26.95
C SER A 42 -3.03 25.70 -26.91
N THR A 43 -2.41 24.61 -26.43
CA THR A 43 -3.12 23.35 -26.19
C THR A 43 -3.98 23.38 -24.93
N ILE A 44 -3.65 24.26 -23.99
CA ILE A 44 -4.40 24.46 -22.74
C ILE A 44 -5.50 25.53 -22.89
N ARG A 45 -5.44 26.39 -23.91
CA ARG A 45 -6.59 27.23 -24.28
C ARG A 45 -7.77 26.28 -24.46
N PHE A 46 -8.75 26.49 -23.60
CA PHE A 46 -9.97 25.74 -23.49
C PHE A 46 -10.48 25.33 -24.88
N LYS A 47 -10.77 24.04 -25.03
CA LYS A 47 -11.37 23.50 -26.24
C LYS A 47 -12.56 24.39 -26.65
N PRO A 48 -12.85 24.61 -27.94
CA PRO A 48 -13.98 25.42 -28.41
C PRO A 48 -15.36 24.97 -27.86
N LYS A 49 -15.43 23.80 -27.23
CA LYS A 49 -16.57 23.39 -26.39
C LYS A 49 -16.85 24.36 -25.23
N ALA A 50 -15.86 25.02 -24.64
CA ALA A 50 -16.07 25.99 -23.57
C ALA A 50 -16.67 27.30 -24.11
N ASP A 51 -16.26 27.75 -25.30
CA ASP A 51 -16.85 28.93 -25.93
C ASP A 51 -18.31 28.67 -26.34
N ALA A 52 -18.63 27.45 -26.77
CA ALA A 52 -20.02 27.03 -27.02
C ALA A 52 -20.87 26.97 -25.74
N LEU A 53 -20.27 26.62 -24.59
CA LEU A 53 -20.94 26.67 -23.28
C LEU A 53 -21.12 28.11 -22.78
N CYS A 54 -20.16 29.00 -23.05
CA CYS A 54 -20.24 30.41 -22.68
C CYS A 54 -21.16 31.23 -23.60
N ALA A 55 -21.36 30.81 -24.86
CA ALA A 55 -22.27 31.48 -25.79
C ALA A 55 -23.76 31.43 -25.35
N GLY A 56 -24.12 30.48 -24.47
CA GLY A 56 -25.45 30.41 -23.86
C GLY A 56 -25.62 31.25 -22.60
N ILE A 57 -24.58 31.91 -22.11
CA ILE A 57 -24.68 32.79 -20.94
C ILE A 57 -25.29 34.11 -21.41
N THR A 58 -26.61 34.23 -21.25
CA THR A 58 -27.29 35.51 -21.39
C THR A 58 -26.81 36.43 -20.26
N VAL A 59 -26.14 37.53 -20.60
CA VAL A 59 -25.92 38.63 -19.67
C VAL A 59 -27.29 39.25 -19.41
N VAL A 60 -27.90 38.89 -18.28
CA VAL A 60 -29.18 39.44 -17.85
C VAL A 60 -28.92 40.85 -17.32
N ASP A 61 -29.53 41.86 -17.92
CA ASP A 61 -29.52 43.22 -17.41
C ASP A 61 -30.22 43.28 -16.04
N ILE A 62 -29.51 43.86 -15.05
CA ILE A 62 -29.84 43.84 -13.61
C ILE A 62 -31.20 44.49 -13.28
N ILE A 63 -31.83 45.18 -14.23
CA ILE A 63 -33.00 46.04 -13.97
C ILE A 63 -34.33 45.26 -13.95
N GLY A 64 -34.35 43.97 -14.33
CA GLY A 64 -35.58 43.19 -14.46
C GLY A 64 -35.68 41.91 -13.62
N MET A 65 -34.90 41.76 -12.54
CA MET A 65 -35.00 40.55 -11.70
C MET A 65 -36.10 40.73 -10.65
N GLU A 66 -37.36 40.52 -11.06
CA GLU A 66 -38.39 40.11 -10.09
C GLU A 66 -37.85 38.89 -9.34
N TRP A 67 -38.09 38.87 -8.02
CA TRP A 67 -37.58 37.90 -7.06
C TRP A 67 -38.15 36.51 -7.35
N THR A 68 -37.63 35.86 -8.39
CA THR A 68 -37.83 34.43 -8.60
C THR A 68 -37.07 33.73 -7.49
N PRO A 69 -37.69 32.82 -6.71
CA PRO A 69 -36.96 32.01 -5.78
C PRO A 69 -36.03 31.13 -6.63
N VAL A 70 -34.74 31.46 -6.60
CA VAL A 70 -33.69 30.72 -7.28
C VAL A 70 -33.66 29.30 -6.72
N SER A 71 -34.40 28.41 -7.36
CA SER A 71 -34.10 26.99 -7.38
C SER A 71 -33.00 26.81 -8.44
N SER A 72 -31.76 26.39 -8.20
CA SER A 72 -31.10 25.95 -6.98
C SER A 72 -29.57 25.74 -7.26
N PRO A 73 -28.69 26.74 -7.08
CA PRO A 73 -27.23 26.52 -7.10
C PRO A 73 -26.74 25.90 -5.78
N ALA A 74 -27.50 26.06 -4.70
CA ALA A 74 -27.19 25.46 -3.40
C ALA A 74 -27.31 23.94 -3.42
N THR A 75 -28.21 23.35 -4.22
CA THR A 75 -28.31 21.88 -4.34
C THR A 75 -27.16 21.29 -5.14
N GLU A 76 -26.75 21.92 -6.25
CA GLU A 76 -25.63 21.42 -7.05
C GLU A 76 -24.33 21.44 -6.24
N VAL A 77 -24.01 22.54 -5.56
CA VAL A 77 -22.82 22.62 -4.68
C VAL A 77 -22.90 21.61 -3.53
N ALA A 78 -24.08 21.39 -2.93
CA ALA A 78 -24.27 20.38 -1.90
C ALA A 78 -24.09 18.94 -2.45
N GLU A 79 -24.53 18.68 -3.67
CA GLU A 79 -24.31 17.40 -4.36
C GLU A 79 -22.84 17.16 -4.64
N TRP A 80 -22.11 18.17 -5.12
CA TRP A 80 -20.67 18.11 -5.32
C TRP A 80 -19.92 17.79 -4.03
N HIS A 81 -20.24 18.47 -2.92
CA HIS A 81 -19.65 18.17 -1.62
C HIS A 81 -19.96 16.75 -1.15
N LYS A 82 -21.19 16.28 -1.35
CA LYS A 82 -21.57 14.90 -1.02
C LYS A 82 -20.78 13.88 -1.84
N GLN A 83 -20.63 14.12 -3.14
CA GLN A 83 -19.84 13.26 -4.03
C GLN A 83 -18.36 13.25 -3.65
N GLU A 84 -17.79 14.39 -3.30
CA GLU A 84 -16.41 14.52 -2.85
C GLU A 84 -16.16 13.75 -1.55
N GLN A 85 -17.03 13.91 -0.56
CA GLN A 85 -16.94 13.13 0.68
C GLN A 85 -17.02 11.64 0.40
N VAL A 86 -17.94 11.20 -0.46
CA VAL A 86 -18.05 9.79 -0.86
C VAL A 86 -16.79 9.31 -1.57
N ALA A 87 -16.20 10.10 -2.47
CA ALA A 87 -14.96 9.77 -3.16
C ALA A 87 -13.77 9.66 -2.21
N TYR A 88 -13.68 10.57 -1.23
CA TYR A 88 -12.69 10.53 -0.16
C TYR A 88 -12.79 9.25 0.66
N TRP A 89 -13.99 8.93 1.16
CA TRP A 89 -14.21 7.74 1.98
C TRP A 89 -13.98 6.45 1.19
N LYS A 90 -14.37 6.40 -0.08
CA LYS A 90 -14.07 5.26 -0.97
C LYS A 90 -12.57 5.06 -1.17
N SER A 91 -11.83 6.14 -1.42
CA SER A 91 -10.37 6.08 -1.59
C SER A 91 -9.68 5.65 -0.29
N ARG A 92 -10.18 6.16 0.86
CA ARG A 92 -9.67 5.78 2.17
C ARG A 92 -9.93 4.31 2.49
N ALA A 93 -11.13 3.81 2.22
CA ALA A 93 -11.49 2.40 2.39
C ALA A 93 -10.59 1.50 1.53
N LEU A 94 -10.41 1.82 0.25
CA LEU A 94 -9.53 1.07 -0.66
C LEU A 94 -8.08 1.03 -0.17
N SER A 95 -7.55 2.17 0.30
CA SER A 95 -6.20 2.24 0.85
C SER A 95 -6.04 1.36 2.10
N LEU A 96 -7.04 1.36 2.98
CA LEU A 96 -7.03 0.54 4.19
C LEU A 96 -7.17 -0.95 3.87
N GLU A 97 -8.00 -1.31 2.88
CA GLU A 97 -8.10 -2.69 2.39
C GLU A 97 -6.76 -3.20 1.84
N TYR A 98 -6.05 -2.37 1.07
CA TYR A 98 -4.74 -2.72 0.55
C TYR A 98 -3.70 -2.93 1.67
N GLU A 99 -3.66 -2.02 2.65
CA GLU A 99 -2.80 -2.15 3.82
C GLU A 99 -3.12 -3.43 4.60
N ASN A 100 -4.40 -3.71 4.83
CA ASN A 100 -4.85 -4.91 5.52
C ASN A 100 -4.41 -6.19 4.78
N GLN A 101 -4.52 -6.22 3.44
CA GLN A 101 -3.99 -7.33 2.64
C GLN A 101 -2.48 -7.50 2.79
N MET A 102 -1.71 -6.40 2.83
CA MET A 102 -0.26 -6.48 3.04
C MET A 102 0.08 -7.00 4.44
N LEU A 103 -0.64 -6.56 5.47
CA LEU A 103 -0.46 -7.03 6.85
C LEU A 103 -0.77 -8.53 6.97
N ILE A 104 -1.87 -9.00 6.38
CA ILE A 104 -2.22 -10.43 6.35
C ILE A 104 -1.12 -11.24 5.65
N ARG A 105 -0.61 -10.76 4.51
CA ARG A 105 0.50 -11.43 3.81
C ARG A 105 1.76 -11.46 4.67
N HIS A 106 2.09 -10.36 5.35
CA HIS A 106 3.25 -10.29 6.22
C HIS A 106 3.14 -11.25 7.40
N LEU A 107 1.98 -11.28 8.07
CA LEU A 107 1.72 -12.21 9.17
C LEU A 107 1.85 -13.66 8.69
N ARG A 108 1.25 -14.02 7.56
CA ARG A 108 1.40 -15.37 6.97
C ARG A 108 2.87 -15.74 6.75
N ASN A 109 3.67 -14.81 6.24
CA ASN A 109 5.11 -15.04 6.02
C ASN A 109 5.88 -15.19 7.34
N VAL A 110 5.55 -14.39 8.36
CA VAL A 110 6.19 -14.48 9.68
C VAL A 110 5.85 -15.80 10.35
N TYR A 111 4.58 -16.20 10.35
CA TYR A 111 4.16 -17.49 10.90
C TYR A 111 4.75 -18.66 10.12
N ALA A 112 4.78 -18.61 8.79
CA ALA A 112 5.42 -19.64 7.97
C ALA A 112 6.91 -19.81 8.33
N LYS A 113 7.65 -18.71 8.47
CA LYS A 113 9.05 -18.75 8.92
C LYS A 113 9.19 -19.36 10.31
N GLN A 114 8.39 -18.92 11.27
CA GLN A 114 8.41 -19.48 12.64
C GLN A 114 8.12 -20.98 12.64
N THR A 115 7.19 -21.46 11.81
CA THR A 115 6.91 -22.90 11.68
C THR A 115 8.05 -23.67 11.02
N GLU A 116 8.69 -23.10 9.99
CA GLU A 116 9.87 -23.69 9.34
C GLU A 116 11.06 -23.76 10.31
N ASP A 117 11.32 -22.68 11.04
CA ASP A 117 12.40 -22.58 12.03
C ASP A 117 12.19 -23.62 13.15
N TYR A 118 10.95 -23.82 13.61
CA TYR A 118 10.62 -24.85 14.59
C TYR A 118 10.77 -26.26 14.02
N ALA A 119 10.30 -26.51 12.80
CA ALA A 119 10.46 -27.80 12.12
C ALA A 119 11.94 -28.15 11.88
N ASN A 120 12.76 -27.15 11.55
CA ASN A 120 14.20 -27.30 11.40
C ASN A 120 14.88 -27.58 12.75
N TYR A 121 14.51 -26.84 13.80
CA TYR A 121 14.96 -27.11 15.16
C TYR A 121 14.65 -28.56 15.61
N VAL A 122 13.43 -29.05 15.36
CA VAL A 122 13.04 -30.44 15.67
C VAL A 122 13.83 -31.46 14.84
N LYS A 123 14.08 -31.19 13.56
CA LYS A 123 14.91 -32.05 12.70
C LYS A 123 16.37 -32.10 13.17
N GLU A 124 16.92 -30.96 13.58
CA GLU A 124 18.29 -30.89 14.12
C GLU A 124 18.41 -31.64 15.45
N GLN A 125 17.38 -31.61 16.31
CA GLN A 125 17.33 -32.41 17.54
C GLN A 125 17.15 -33.91 17.27
N GLY A 126 16.46 -34.29 16.18
CA GLY A 126 16.25 -35.68 15.78
C GLY A 126 17.42 -36.35 15.05
N GLN A 127 18.46 -35.60 14.65
CA GLN A 127 19.67 -36.15 14.00
C GLN A 127 20.79 -36.50 14.99
N ILE A 128 20.56 -36.37 16.30
CA ILE A 128 21.45 -36.91 17.34
C ILE A 128 20.83 -38.23 17.84
N GLU A 129 21.43 -39.34 17.39
CA GLU A 129 21.14 -40.76 17.65
C GLU A 129 19.90 -41.38 16.98
N ASP A 130 20.02 -41.65 15.67
CA ASP A 130 19.33 -42.79 15.05
C ASP A 130 20.00 -44.10 15.50
N ALA A 131 19.58 -44.63 16.65
CA ALA A 131 19.63 -46.07 16.87
C ALA A 131 18.53 -46.72 16.01
N PRO A 132 18.76 -47.89 15.36
CA PRO A 132 17.80 -48.48 14.44
C PRO A 132 16.46 -48.74 15.11
N VAL A 133 15.40 -48.11 14.62
CA VAL A 133 14.02 -48.34 15.06
C VAL A 133 13.56 -49.68 14.51
N GLU A 134 13.68 -50.73 15.32
CA GLU A 134 12.94 -51.97 15.09
C GLU A 134 11.44 -51.68 15.17
N ALA A 135 10.73 -52.01 14.09
CA ALA A 135 9.28 -51.93 14.01
C ALA A 135 8.66 -52.99 14.94
N GLU A 136 8.46 -52.63 16.20
CA GLU A 136 7.83 -53.52 17.17
C GLU A 136 6.34 -53.68 16.91
N THR A 137 5.97 -54.91 16.56
CA THR A 137 4.63 -55.45 16.37
C THR A 137 3.90 -55.65 17.71
N GLY A 138 3.75 -54.57 18.50
CA GLY A 138 3.02 -54.57 19.77
C GLY A 138 1.66 -53.87 19.68
N PRO A 139 0.73 -54.14 20.62
CA PRO A 139 -0.52 -53.38 20.71
C PRO A 139 -0.21 -51.90 20.90
N VAL A 140 -0.82 -51.06 20.05
CA VAL A 140 -0.56 -49.62 19.93
C VAL A 140 -0.59 -48.97 21.33
N GLY A 141 0.54 -48.38 21.73
CA GLY A 141 0.66 -47.60 22.97
C GLY A 141 1.22 -48.34 24.20
N ARG A 142 1.57 -49.63 24.11
CA ARG A 142 2.21 -50.34 25.24
C ARG A 142 3.56 -49.75 25.62
N LYS A 143 4.44 -49.56 24.63
CA LYS A 143 5.75 -48.92 24.83
C LYS A 143 5.65 -47.54 25.46
N ARG A 144 4.73 -46.71 24.96
CA ARG A 144 4.50 -45.36 25.53
C ARG A 144 4.10 -45.43 27.00
N ARG A 145 3.27 -46.40 27.41
CA ARG A 145 2.88 -46.55 28.83
C ARG A 145 4.06 -46.99 29.70
N GLU A 146 4.88 -47.92 29.21
CA GLU A 146 6.07 -48.39 29.91
C GLU A 146 7.14 -47.29 30.03
N GLU A 147 7.33 -46.49 28.98
CA GLU A 147 8.19 -45.30 28.99
C GLU A 147 7.67 -44.24 29.97
N MET A 148 6.37 -43.95 29.96
CA MET A 148 5.76 -43.00 30.90
C MET A 148 5.89 -43.47 32.34
N ASP A 149 5.71 -44.77 32.61
CA ASP A 149 5.89 -45.34 33.94
C ASP A 149 7.36 -45.30 34.37
N LYS A 150 8.31 -45.51 33.45
CA LYS A 150 9.75 -45.34 33.71
C LYS A 150 10.14 -43.89 34.01
N LEU A 151 9.59 -42.92 33.28
CA LEU A 151 9.94 -41.50 33.39
C LEU A 151 9.27 -40.81 34.58
N TYR A 152 7.98 -41.09 34.78
CA TYR A 152 7.13 -40.35 35.72
C TYR A 152 6.59 -41.21 36.86
N GLY A 153 6.77 -42.53 36.81
CA GLY A 153 6.36 -43.49 37.85
C GLY A 153 4.89 -43.33 38.22
N LYS A 154 4.62 -43.19 39.53
CA LYS A 154 3.27 -43.01 40.08
C LYS A 154 2.50 -41.81 39.50
N LYS A 155 3.18 -40.82 38.89
CA LYS A 155 2.56 -39.65 38.27
C LYS A 155 2.26 -39.82 36.79
N ALA A 156 2.69 -40.92 36.16
CA ALA A 156 2.53 -41.18 34.74
C ALA A 156 1.09 -40.98 34.26
N SER A 157 0.12 -41.56 34.96
CA SER A 157 -1.31 -41.40 34.62
C SER A 157 -1.79 -39.94 34.71
N LYS A 158 -1.29 -39.17 35.68
CA LYS A 158 -1.64 -37.74 35.84
C LYS A 158 -1.09 -36.91 34.69
N ILE A 159 0.18 -37.10 34.34
CA ILE A 159 0.83 -36.38 33.23
C ILE A 159 0.15 -36.75 31.90
N MET A 160 -0.11 -38.03 31.67
CA MET A 160 -0.83 -38.50 30.48
C MET A 160 -2.23 -37.87 30.37
N GLY A 161 -2.95 -37.73 31.49
CA GLY A 161 -4.22 -37.02 31.54
C GLY A 161 -4.11 -35.54 31.20
N MET A 162 -3.07 -34.87 31.70
CA MET A 162 -2.80 -33.45 31.38
C MET A 162 -2.45 -33.26 29.90
N GLU A 163 -1.56 -34.08 29.34
CA GLU A 163 -1.21 -34.06 27.92
C GLU A 163 -2.44 -34.25 27.04
N THR A 164 -3.29 -35.22 27.38
CA THR A 164 -4.52 -35.50 26.65
C THR A 164 -5.49 -34.33 26.72
N ALA A 165 -5.65 -33.71 27.90
CA ALA A 165 -6.50 -32.54 28.05
C ALA A 165 -6.02 -31.34 27.21
N VAL A 166 -4.70 -31.12 27.16
CA VAL A 166 -4.10 -30.07 26.34
C VAL A 166 -4.31 -30.36 24.85
N GLN A 167 -4.08 -31.61 24.40
CA GLN A 167 -4.30 -32.01 23.02
C GLN A 167 -5.75 -31.82 22.60
N LEU A 168 -6.72 -32.26 23.42
CA LEU A 168 -8.14 -32.07 23.14
C LEU A 168 -8.53 -30.59 23.05
N ASN A 169 -7.93 -29.74 23.88
CA ASN A 169 -8.17 -28.30 23.81
C ASN A 169 -7.64 -27.69 22.51
N TYR A 170 -6.47 -28.14 22.05
CA TYR A 170 -5.95 -27.74 20.74
C TYR A 170 -6.83 -28.23 19.60
N ASP A 171 -7.23 -29.51 19.61
CA ASP A 171 -8.07 -30.10 18.58
C ASP A 171 -9.42 -29.38 18.49
N LEU A 172 -10.03 -29.04 19.64
CA LEU A 172 -11.25 -28.24 19.71
C LEU A 172 -11.07 -26.88 19.01
N HIS A 173 -10.00 -26.16 19.33
CA HIS A 173 -9.74 -24.83 18.76
C HIS A 173 -9.29 -24.86 17.29
N LEU A 174 -8.68 -25.96 16.82
CA LEU A 174 -8.37 -26.17 15.40
C LEU A 174 -9.64 -26.44 14.58
N GLU A 175 -10.56 -27.26 15.10
CA GLU A 175 -11.85 -27.51 14.46
C GLU A 175 -12.77 -26.28 14.50
N ASP A 176 -12.72 -25.49 15.58
CA ASP A 176 -13.44 -24.22 15.71
C ASP A 176 -12.86 -23.09 14.85
N ALA A 177 -11.58 -23.15 14.46
CA ALA A 177 -10.98 -22.20 13.53
C ALA A 177 -11.71 -22.19 12.17
N GLY A 178 -12.32 -23.32 11.77
CA GLY A 178 -13.19 -23.43 10.59
C GLY A 178 -14.66 -23.12 10.85
N LYS A 179 -15.10 -23.03 12.11
CA LYS A 179 -16.51 -22.87 12.54
C LYS A 179 -16.79 -21.59 13.33
N LEU A 180 -15.88 -20.61 13.32
CA LEU A 180 -16.18 -19.25 13.80
C LEU A 180 -17.30 -18.64 12.94
N ALA A 181 -18.54 -19.01 13.24
CA ALA A 181 -19.71 -18.25 12.91
C ALA A 181 -19.47 -16.86 13.48
N HIS A 182 -19.54 -15.84 12.65
CA HIS A 182 -19.60 -14.43 13.03
C HIS A 182 -18.46 -13.94 13.97
N TRP A 183 -17.28 -13.70 13.39
CA TRP A 183 -16.50 -12.51 13.81
C TRP A 183 -17.45 -11.31 13.83
N PRO A 184 -17.44 -10.42 14.85
CA PRO A 184 -18.49 -9.43 15.00
C PRO A 184 -18.50 -8.52 13.78
N HIS A 185 -19.48 -8.74 12.91
CA HIS A 185 -19.92 -7.81 11.90
C HIS A 185 -20.73 -6.73 12.63
N THR A 186 -20.12 -6.07 13.63
CA THR A 186 -20.73 -4.95 14.33
C THR A 186 -20.47 -3.72 13.48
N PRO A 187 -21.47 -3.18 12.74
CA PRO A 187 -21.34 -1.84 12.21
C PRO A 187 -21.24 -0.92 13.43
N LEU A 188 -20.03 -0.41 13.70
CA LEU A 188 -19.81 0.63 14.68
C LEU A 188 -20.52 1.89 14.17
N ASN A 189 -21.80 2.02 14.47
CA ASN A 189 -22.55 3.27 14.34
C ASN A 189 -22.07 4.21 15.45
N LEU A 190 -20.89 4.79 15.27
CA LEU A 190 -20.45 5.94 16.06
C LEU A 190 -21.25 7.15 15.58
N ARG A 191 -22.49 7.29 16.07
CA ARG A 191 -23.20 8.56 15.99
C ARG A 191 -22.58 9.49 17.02
N PHE A 192 -21.80 10.45 16.54
CA PHE A 192 -21.43 11.61 17.33
C PHE A 192 -22.59 12.61 17.18
N ASP A 193 -23.52 12.59 18.13
CA ASP A 193 -24.57 13.61 18.21
C ASP A 193 -24.02 14.84 18.96
N ALA A 194 -24.24 16.00 18.32
CA ALA A 194 -24.05 17.42 18.71
C ALA A 194 -22.62 17.99 18.77
#